data_AF-A0A653CJR0-F1
#
_entry.id   AF-A0A653CJR0-F1
#
_cell.length_a   1.000
_cell.length_b   1.000
_cell.length_c   1.000
_cell.angle_alpha   90.00
_cell.angle_beta   90.00
_cell.angle_gamma   90.00
#
_symmetry.space_group_name_H-M   'P 1'
#
loop_
_entity.id
_entity.type
_entity.pdbx_description
1 polymer ?
#
loop_
_entity_poly.entity_id
_entity_poly.type
_entity_poly.pdbx_seq_one_letter_code
_entity_poly.pdbx_strand_id
1 'polypeptide(L)'
;MEQFSKRCNLRFFGIPETNNEKCRDVIIDIISTKLNLSSISTEDIEVAYRSGSSKGNAPRVMFVRFYSARVKNDVYSNKKNLKGSRITIREDLTATRMTIVKEKIARHGKNQVWTTNGRIVWLENGNVKSAVP
;
A
#
# COMPACT_ATOMS: atom_id res chain seq x y z
N MET A 1 5.32 -8.97 16.94
CA MET A 1 3.85 -9.16 17.09
C MET A 1 3.06 -8.03 16.41
N GLU A 2 3.47 -6.77 16.53
CA GLU A 2 2.77 -5.61 15.94
C GLU A 2 2.70 -5.59 14.40
N GLN A 3 3.79 -5.86 13.66
CA GLN A 3 3.71 -5.87 12.19
C GLN A 3 2.82 -7.01 11.65
N PHE A 4 2.67 -8.10 12.40
CA PHE A 4 1.82 -9.22 12.01
C PHE A 4 0.34 -8.82 11.95
N SER A 5 -0.11 -7.91 12.83
CA SER A 5 -1.50 -7.40 12.78
C SER A 5 -1.75 -6.49 11.57
N LYS A 6 -0.68 -5.90 11.02
CA LYS A 6 -0.70 -5.02 9.83
C LYS A 6 -0.51 -5.75 8.51
N ARG A 7 -0.25 -7.06 8.54
CA ARG A 7 0.10 -7.84 7.33
C ARG A 7 -1.00 -7.89 6.27
N CYS A 8 -2.23 -7.55 6.60
CA CYS A 8 -3.35 -7.53 5.67
C CYS A 8 -3.76 -6.10 5.27
N ASN A 9 -2.98 -5.09 5.66
CA ASN A 9 -3.34 -3.68 5.45
C ASN A 9 -2.56 -3.08 4.27
N LEU A 10 -3.22 -2.24 3.50
CA LEU A 10 -2.63 -1.34 2.50
C LEU A 10 -3.14 0.08 2.68
N ARG A 11 -2.32 1.02 2.23
CA ARG A 11 -2.65 2.44 2.16
C ARG A 11 -2.60 2.90 0.72
N PHE A 12 -3.71 3.41 0.22
CA PHE A 12 -3.83 3.96 -1.13
C PHE A 12 -3.86 5.49 -1.06
N PHE A 13 -3.07 6.12 -1.92
CA PHE A 13 -2.90 7.58 -1.98
C PHE A 13 -3.34 8.08 -3.35
N GLY A 14 -3.86 9.31 -3.40
CA GLY A 14 -4.20 9.99 -4.66
C GLY A 14 -5.56 9.57 -5.25
N ILE A 15 -6.40 8.87 -4.49
CA ILE A 15 -7.77 8.55 -4.89
C ILE A 15 -8.65 9.78 -4.63
N PRO A 16 -9.27 10.40 -5.64
CA PRO A 16 -10.20 11.51 -5.45
C PRO A 16 -11.31 11.17 -4.46
N GLU A 17 -11.77 12.15 -3.69
CA GLU A 17 -12.89 11.97 -2.75
C GLU A 17 -14.20 12.40 -3.40
N THR A 18 -15.25 11.64 -3.14
CA THR A 18 -16.61 11.98 -3.55
C THR A 18 -17.53 11.97 -2.33
N ASN A 19 -18.59 12.79 -2.37
CA ASN A 19 -19.61 12.77 -1.33
C ASN A 19 -20.27 11.39 -1.26
N ASN A 20 -20.54 10.90 -0.04
CA ASN A 20 -21.17 9.60 0.22
C ASN A 20 -20.44 8.41 -0.44
N GLU A 21 -19.11 8.45 -0.54
CA GLU A 21 -18.33 7.37 -1.15
C GLU A 21 -18.49 6.04 -0.41
N LYS A 22 -18.72 4.97 -1.17
CA LYS A 22 -18.63 3.60 -0.67
C LYS A 22 -17.19 3.12 -0.84
N CYS A 23 -16.39 3.27 0.22
CA CYS A 23 -14.93 3.07 0.17
C CYS A 23 -14.51 1.68 -0.36
N ARG A 24 -15.26 0.62 -0.04
CA ARG A 24 -14.98 -0.73 -0.58
C ARG A 24 -15.18 -0.77 -2.10
N ASP A 25 -16.29 -0.24 -2.59
CA ASP A 25 -16.62 -0.23 -4.03
C ASP A 25 -15.58 0.57 -4.83
N VAL A 26 -15.16 1.73 -4.32
CA VAL A 26 -14.10 2.55 -4.93
C VAL A 26 -12.78 1.75 -5.06
N ILE A 27 -12.42 0.98 -4.03
CA ILE A 27 -11.21 0.17 -4.05
C ILE A 27 -11.34 -1.01 -5.02
N ILE A 28 -12.49 -1.67 -5.09
CA ILE A 28 -12.73 -2.76 -6.04
C ILE A 28 -12.72 -2.27 -7.48
N ASP A 29 -13.26 -1.09 -7.76
CA ASP A 29 -13.15 -0.46 -9.07
C ASP A 29 -11.68 -0.24 -9.47
N ILE A 30 -10.86 0.29 -8.56
CA ILE A 30 -9.42 0.48 -8.82
C ILE A 30 -8.69 -0.87 -9.01
N ILE A 31 -8.99 -1.86 -8.16
CA ILE A 31 -8.36 -3.19 -8.24
C ILE A 31 -8.72 -3.88 -9.56
N SER A 32 -9.97 -3.85 -9.97
CA SER A 32 -10.43 -4.47 -11.20
C SER A 32 -9.92 -3.73 -12.44
N THR A 33 -10.09 -2.40 -12.51
CA THR A 33 -9.83 -1.60 -13.72
C THR A 33 -8.38 -1.17 -13.88
N LYS A 34 -7.63 -0.93 -12.79
CA LYS A 34 -6.25 -0.43 -12.85
C LYS A 34 -5.22 -1.50 -12.53
N LEU A 35 -5.56 -2.49 -11.70
CA LEU A 35 -4.64 -3.59 -11.37
C LEU A 35 -4.90 -4.84 -12.21
N ASN A 36 -6.01 -4.91 -12.96
CA ASN A 36 -6.44 -6.06 -13.75
C ASN A 36 -6.70 -7.32 -12.90
N LEU A 37 -7.29 -7.13 -11.71
CA LEU A 37 -7.60 -8.21 -10.77
C LEU A 37 -9.12 -8.33 -10.58
N SER A 38 -9.82 -8.82 -11.60
CA SER A 38 -11.29 -8.92 -11.61
C SER A 38 -11.86 -9.99 -10.67
N SER A 39 -11.04 -10.90 -10.16
CA SER A 39 -11.46 -11.96 -9.23
C SER A 39 -11.58 -11.48 -7.78
N ILE A 40 -11.08 -10.29 -7.45
CA ILE A 40 -11.14 -9.71 -6.10
C ILE A 40 -12.44 -8.90 -5.98
N SER A 41 -13.20 -9.17 -4.93
CA SER A 41 -14.50 -8.53 -4.68
C SER A 41 -14.57 -7.85 -3.32
N THR A 42 -15.68 -7.18 -3.03
CA THR A 42 -15.90 -6.52 -1.74
C THR A 42 -15.82 -7.48 -0.55
N GLU A 43 -16.10 -8.77 -0.76
CA GLU A 43 -16.01 -9.83 0.26
C GLU A 43 -14.57 -10.13 0.68
N ASP A 44 -13.58 -9.74 -0.12
CA ASP A 44 -12.17 -9.85 0.27
C ASP A 44 -11.70 -8.72 1.18
N ILE A 45 -12.52 -7.67 1.35
CA ILE A 45 -12.19 -6.45 2.10
C ILE A 45 -12.92 -6.44 3.44
N GLU A 46 -12.16 -6.65 4.52
CA GLU A 46 -12.65 -6.53 5.89
C GLU A 46 -13.08 -5.10 6.21
N VAL A 47 -12.29 -4.10 5.83
CA VAL A 47 -12.67 -2.70 6.06
C VAL A 47 -11.94 -1.77 5.08
N ALA A 48 -12.63 -0.73 4.62
CA ALA A 48 -12.05 0.37 3.86
C ALA A 48 -12.63 1.70 4.34
N TYR A 49 -11.77 2.70 4.59
CA TYR A 49 -12.17 4.03 5.03
C TYR A 49 -11.09 5.08 4.75
N ARG A 50 -11.47 6.36 4.70
CA ARG A 50 -10.52 7.48 4.64
C ARG A 50 -9.88 7.73 5.99
N SER A 51 -8.55 7.75 5.99
CA SER A 51 -7.73 7.97 7.18
C SER A 51 -6.95 9.29 7.08
N GLY A 52 -6.85 9.97 8.22
CA GLY A 52 -6.14 11.24 8.37
C GLY A 52 -7.01 12.47 8.06
N SER A 53 -6.44 13.64 8.34
CA SER A 53 -7.07 14.93 8.07
C SER A 53 -6.83 15.35 6.62
N SER A 54 -7.80 16.06 6.03
CA SER A 54 -7.58 16.75 4.77
C SER A 54 -6.44 17.76 4.94
N LYS A 55 -5.36 17.62 4.15
CA LYS A 55 -4.24 18.56 4.15
C LYS A 55 -4.28 19.34 2.83
N GLY A 56 -4.98 20.48 2.85
CA GLY A 56 -5.21 21.31 1.67
C GLY A 56 -6.04 20.58 0.62
N ASN A 57 -5.62 20.65 -0.64
CA ASN A 57 -6.34 20.05 -1.78
C ASN A 57 -5.97 18.57 -2.03
N ALA A 58 -5.16 17.95 -1.17
CA ALA A 58 -4.77 16.55 -1.35
C ALA A 58 -5.82 15.60 -0.77
N PRO A 59 -6.28 14.58 -1.54
CA PRO A 59 -7.21 13.58 -1.03
C PRO A 59 -6.64 12.81 0.17
N ARG A 60 -7.50 12.48 1.14
CA ARG A 60 -7.17 11.64 2.28
C ARG A 60 -6.79 10.24 1.83
N VAL A 61 -5.92 9.61 2.61
CA VAL A 61 -5.43 8.24 2.35
C VAL A 61 -6.60 7.27 2.51
N MET A 62 -6.81 6.38 1.55
CA MET A 62 -7.72 5.26 1.73
C MET A 62 -6.96 4.14 2.45
N PHE A 63 -7.37 3.86 3.69
CA PHE A 63 -6.91 2.70 4.43
C PHE A 63 -7.77 1.50 4.05
N VAL A 64 -7.13 0.38 3.74
CA VAL A 64 -7.81 -0.85 3.35
C VAL A 64 -7.19 -2.02 4.11
N ARG A 65 -8.05 -2.85 4.70
CA ARG A 65 -7.67 -4.14 5.29
C ARG A 65 -8.43 -5.26 4.59
N PHE A 66 -7.67 -6.24 4.13
CA PHE A 66 -8.18 -7.46 3.49
C PHE A 66 -8.34 -8.56 4.54
N TYR A 67 -9.24 -9.52 4.30
CA TYR A 67 -9.32 -10.72 5.15
C TYR A 67 -8.08 -11.62 5.00
N SER A 68 -7.45 -11.59 3.82
CA SER A 68 -6.33 -12.45 3.49
C SER A 68 -5.07 -11.66 3.15
N ALA A 69 -3.95 -12.06 3.78
CA ALA A 69 -2.63 -11.54 3.43
C ALA A 69 -2.26 -11.90 1.97
N ARG A 70 -2.78 -13.02 1.44
CA ARG A 70 -2.59 -13.40 0.04
C ARG A 70 -3.22 -12.38 -0.89
N VAL A 71 -4.51 -12.07 -0.70
CA VAL A 71 -5.22 -11.07 -1.51
C VAL A 71 -4.51 -9.72 -1.43
N LYS A 72 -4.12 -9.29 -0.23
CA LYS A 72 -3.32 -8.08 -0.05
C LYS A 72 -2.05 -8.10 -0.90
N ASN A 73 -1.31 -9.20 -0.90
CA ASN A 73 -0.05 -9.34 -1.64
C ASN A 73 -0.27 -9.35 -3.16
N ASP A 74 -1.34 -9.98 -3.63
CA ASP A 74 -1.72 -9.99 -5.04
C ASP A 74 -2.03 -8.57 -5.53
N VAL A 75 -2.79 -7.79 -4.74
CA VAL A 75 -3.02 -6.36 -4.98
C VAL A 75 -1.72 -5.57 -4.98
N TYR A 76 -0.87 -5.75 -3.96
CA TYR A 76 0.35 -4.95 -3.81
C TYR A 76 1.41 -5.23 -4.88
N SER A 77 1.54 -6.48 -5.31
CA SER A 77 2.50 -6.87 -6.36
C SER A 77 2.14 -6.29 -7.73
N ASN A 78 0.85 -6.05 -7.99
CA ASN A 78 0.35 -5.43 -9.22
C ASN A 78 0.36 -3.89 -9.21
N LYS A 79 0.82 -3.23 -8.13
CA LYS A 79 0.87 -1.75 -8.02
C LYS A 79 1.63 -1.06 -9.15
N LYS A 80 2.53 -1.76 -9.85
CA LYS A 80 3.25 -1.26 -11.04
C LYS A 80 2.29 -0.80 -12.15
N ASN A 81 1.10 -1.41 -12.24
CA ASN A 81 0.07 -1.07 -13.22
C ASN A 81 -0.57 0.31 -12.94
N LEU A 82 -0.35 0.89 -11.75
CA LEU A 82 -0.81 2.23 -11.42
C LEU A 82 0.09 3.34 -11.97
N LYS A 83 1.19 3.00 -12.66
CA LYS A 83 2.08 4.02 -13.24
C LYS A 83 1.27 4.93 -14.18
N GLY A 84 1.31 6.23 -13.92
CA GLY A 84 0.58 7.24 -14.69
C GLY A 84 -0.83 7.59 -14.15
N SER A 85 -1.40 6.81 -13.23
CA SER A 85 -2.75 7.07 -12.69
C SER A 85 -2.80 8.11 -11.57
N ARG A 86 -1.64 8.61 -11.11
CA ARG A 86 -1.46 9.41 -9.87
C ARG A 86 -1.81 8.69 -8.56
N ILE A 87 -2.29 7.44 -8.63
CA ILE A 87 -2.55 6.59 -7.46
C ILE A 87 -1.27 5.85 -7.08
N THR A 88 -0.98 5.78 -5.79
CA THR A 88 0.11 4.94 -5.27
C THR A 88 -0.35 4.08 -4.10
N ILE A 89 0.19 2.86 -4.02
CA ILE A 89 -0.09 1.92 -2.93
C ILE A 89 1.17 1.75 -2.09
N ARG A 90 1.02 1.77 -0.77
CA ARG A 90 2.08 1.49 0.21
C ARG A 90 1.60 0.48 1.24
N GLU A 91 2.53 -0.31 1.77
CA GLU A 91 2.24 -1.18 2.92
C GLU A 91 2.03 -0.35 4.20
N ASP A 92 1.19 -0.87 5.09
CA ASP A 92 1.06 -0.37 6.46
C ASP A 92 2.19 -0.93 7.32
N LEU A 93 3.25 -0.13 7.50
CA LEU A 93 4.40 -0.50 8.33
C LEU A 93 4.26 0.07 9.74
N THR A 94 4.85 -0.61 10.72
CA THR A 94 5.08 -0.03 12.05
C THR A 94 6.02 1.17 11.98
N ALA A 95 6.01 2.00 13.01
CA ALA A 95 6.88 3.19 13.10
C ALA A 95 8.36 2.81 12.95
N THR A 96 8.82 1.77 13.65
CA THR A 96 10.20 1.25 13.57
C THR A 96 10.58 0.87 12.15
N ARG A 97 9.72 0.14 11.44
CA ARG A 97 9.97 -0.25 10.04
C ARG A 97 9.98 0.94 9.10
N MET A 98 9.08 1.89 9.31
CA MET A 98 9.07 3.13 8.54
C MET A 98 10.35 3.95 8.75
N THR A 99 10.90 3.99 9.97
CA THR A 99 12.19 4.63 10.27
C THR A 99 13.31 3.98 9.46
N ILE A 100 13.41 2.65 9.46
CA ILE A 100 14.42 1.94 8.67
C ILE A 100 14.25 2.18 7.17
N VAL A 101 13.01 2.21 6.65
CA VAL A 101 12.77 2.59 5.25
C VAL A 101 13.33 3.98 4.95
N LYS A 102 13.08 4.97 5.81
CA LYS A 102 13.60 6.34 5.63
C LYS A 102 15.13 6.38 5.66
N GLU A 103 15.75 5.68 6.61
CA GLU A 103 17.21 5.57 6.71
C GLU A 103 17.82 4.94 5.44
N LYS A 104 17.24 3.83 4.96
CA LYS A 104 17.70 3.19 3.72
C LYS A 104 17.50 4.08 2.51
N ILE A 105 16.38 4.81 2.42
CA ILE A 105 16.13 5.77 1.35
C ILE A 105 17.17 6.90 1.38
N ALA A 106 17.51 7.42 2.56
CA ALA A 106 18.52 8.46 2.71
C ALA A 106 19.91 7.98 2.26
N ARG A 107 20.24 6.70 2.51
CA ARG A 107 21.54 6.12 2.17
C ARG A 107 21.68 5.66 0.72
N HIS A 108 20.64 5.01 0.17
CA HIS A 108 20.72 4.32 -1.13
C HIS A 108 19.88 5.02 -2.23
N GLY A 109 19.04 5.97 -1.86
CA GLY A 109 18.09 6.62 -2.76
C GLY A 109 16.77 5.86 -2.88
N LYS A 110 15.68 6.61 -3.08
CA LYS A 110 14.29 6.08 -3.09
C LYS A 110 14.03 4.98 -4.11
N ASN A 111 14.75 4.99 -5.25
CA ASN A 111 14.58 4.00 -6.32
C ASN A 111 15.28 2.68 -6.01
N GLN A 112 16.15 2.65 -4.99
CA GLN A 112 16.92 1.48 -4.58
C GLN A 112 16.33 0.81 -3.34
N VAL A 113 15.18 1.27 -2.84
CA VAL A 113 14.54 0.78 -1.60
C VAL A 113 13.06 0.52 -1.84
N TRP A 114 12.59 -0.64 -1.42
CA TRP A 114 11.17 -1.00 -1.49
C TRP A 114 10.77 -1.89 -0.32
N THR A 115 9.48 -2.18 -0.22
CA THR A 115 8.95 -3.15 0.72
C THR A 115 8.27 -4.29 -0.01
N THR A 116 8.28 -5.46 0.62
CA THR A 116 7.52 -6.62 0.18
C THR A 116 7.13 -7.45 1.40
N ASN A 117 5.83 -7.71 1.57
CA ASN A 117 5.28 -8.49 2.68
C ASN A 117 5.75 -7.97 4.05
N GLY A 118 5.81 -6.64 4.20
CA GLY A 118 6.34 -5.96 5.37
C GLY A 118 7.86 -5.98 5.51
N ARG A 119 8.60 -6.80 4.75
CA ARG A 119 10.08 -6.80 4.72
C ARG A 119 10.58 -5.55 4.02
N ILE A 120 11.68 -4.98 4.52
CA ILE A 120 12.34 -3.83 3.93
C ILE A 120 13.47 -4.37 3.06
N VAL A 121 13.52 -3.97 1.80
CA VAL A 121 14.47 -4.49 0.81
C VAL A 121 15.18 -3.31 0.17
N TRP A 122 16.49 -3.43 -0.04
CA TRP A 122 17.28 -2.42 -0.74
C TRP A 122 18.37 -3.04 -1.59
N LEU A 123 18.82 -2.28 -2.59
CA LEU A 123 20.00 -2.62 -3.40
C LEU A 123 21.24 -1.98 -2.79
N GLU A 124 22.29 -2.77 -2.66
CA GLU A 124 23.60 -2.34 -2.15
C GLU A 124 24.69 -3.02 -2.99
N ASN A 125 25.48 -2.24 -3.71
CA ASN A 125 26.55 -2.72 -4.60
C ASN A 125 26.06 -3.82 -5.56
N GLY A 126 24.89 -3.61 -6.19
CA GLY A 126 24.26 -4.58 -7.11
C GLY A 126 23.58 -5.77 -6.43
N ASN A 127 23.69 -5.93 -5.12
CA ASN A 127 23.11 -7.04 -4.37
C ASN A 127 21.81 -6.64 -3.68
N VAL A 128 20.82 -7.53 -3.72
CA VAL A 128 19.58 -7.37 -2.97
C VAL A 128 19.83 -7.72 -1.49
N LYS A 129 19.52 -6.79 -0.60
CA LYS A 129 19.58 -6.96 0.86
C LYS A 129 18.17 -6.80 1.45
N SER A 130 17.90 -7.45 2.58
CA SER A 130 16.61 -7.28 3.27
C SER A 130 16.73 -7.29 4.78
N ALA A 131 15.78 -6.65 5.45
CA ALA A 131 15.64 -6.64 6.90
C ALA A 131 14.19 -6.93 7.31
N VAL A 132 14.06 -7.63 8.44
CA VAL A 132 12.78 -7.94 9.10
C VAL A 132 12.93 -7.63 10.59
N PRO A 133 12.89 -6.33 10.95
CA PRO A 133 13.03 -5.91 12.35
C PRO A 133 11.86 -6.35 13.23
#